data_AF-A0A944KW37-F1
#
_entry.id   AF-A0A944KW37-F1
#
_cell.length_a   1.000
_cell.length_b   1.000
_cell.length_c   1.000
_cell.angle_alpha   90.00
_cell.angle_beta   90.00
_cell.angle_gamma   90.00
#
_symmetry.space_group_name_H-M   'P 1'
#
loop_
_entity.id
_entity.type
_entity.pdbx_description
1 polymer ?
#
loop_
_entity_poly.entity_id
_entity_poly.type
_entity_poly.pdbx_seq_one_letter_code
_entity_poly.pdbx_strand_id
1 'polypeptide(L)'
;MLARMGCLWQVFGTTKKWRNLQANPKVALVVDDIVSLRPWAVRGVDIRGEAELLTGPHELGPHFSQELIRIHPQKIHSWGLD
;
A
#
# COMPACT_ATOMS: atom_id res chain seq x y z
N MET A 1 23.85 -19.90 -2.79
CA MET A 1 22.77 -19.43 -1.89
C MET A 1 22.26 -18.10 -2.42
N LEU A 2 21.37 -18.13 -3.41
CA LEU A 2 20.79 -16.92 -4.00
C LEU A 2 19.52 -16.56 -3.22
N ALA A 3 19.56 -15.48 -2.44
CA ALA A 3 18.35 -14.83 -1.99
C ALA A 3 17.73 -14.13 -3.21
N ARG A 4 16.74 -14.77 -3.85
CA ARG A 4 15.88 -14.09 -4.81
C ARG A 4 15.12 -13.01 -4.04
N MET A 5 15.54 -11.76 -4.22
CA MET A 5 14.75 -10.57 -3.91
C MET A 5 13.63 -10.47 -4.97
N GLY A 6 12.73 -11.46 -4.97
CA GLY A 6 11.60 -11.53 -5.88
C GLY A 6 10.44 -10.73 -5.32
N CYS A 7 10.09 -9.64 -5.99
CA CYS A 7 8.75 -9.05 -6.07
C CYS A 7 7.85 -9.27 -4.82
N LEU A 8 7.89 -8.33 -3.86
CA LEU A 8 7.01 -8.29 -2.67
C LEU A 8 5.50 -8.28 -2.99
N TRP A 9 5.12 -8.18 -4.27
CA TRP A 9 3.73 -8.22 -4.73
C TRP A 9 3.13 -9.63 -4.79
N GLN A 10 3.95 -10.68 -4.74
CA GLN A 10 3.48 -12.07 -4.92
C GLN A 10 3.16 -12.82 -3.63
N VAL A 11 3.50 -12.27 -2.45
CA VAL A 11 3.26 -12.92 -1.16
C VAL A 11 2.91 -11.88 -0.09
N PHE A 12 1.63 -11.54 0.06
CA PHE A 12 1.17 -10.62 1.12
C PHE A 12 0.92 -11.31 2.47
N GLY A 13 0.41 -12.55 2.47
CA GLY A 13 -0.07 -13.24 3.68
C GLY A 13 0.99 -13.48 4.76
N THR A 14 2.26 -13.61 4.38
CA THR A 14 3.37 -13.84 5.32
C THR A 14 4.00 -12.56 5.86
N THR A 15 3.64 -11.41 5.30
CA THR A 15 4.25 -10.13 5.66
C THR A 15 3.84 -9.68 7.07
N LYS A 16 4.71 -8.88 7.70
CA LYS A 16 4.36 -8.24 8.98
C LYS A 16 3.19 -7.28 8.83
N LYS A 17 3.07 -6.60 7.67
CA LYS A 17 1.96 -5.68 7.38
C LYS A 17 0.62 -6.41 7.46
N TRP A 18 0.51 -7.55 6.78
CA TRP A 18 -0.69 -8.40 6.81
C TRP A 18 -1.02 -8.90 8.22
N ARG A 19 -0.03 -9.46 8.94
CA ARG A 19 -0.24 -9.96 10.31
C ARG A 19 -0.64 -8.85 11.30
N ASN A 20 -0.09 -7.65 11.15
CA ASN A 20 -0.48 -6.51 11.98
C ASN A 20 -1.94 -6.11 11.72
N LEU A 21 -2.38 -6.11 10.46
CA LEU A 21 -3.73 -5.75 10.08
C LEU A 21 -4.79 -6.76 10.55
N GLN A 22 -4.43 -8.03 10.76
CA GLN A 22 -5.31 -9.01 11.41
C GLN A 22 -5.62 -8.64 12.87
N ALA A 23 -4.69 -8.00 13.58
CA ALA A 23 -4.87 -7.60 14.98
C ALA A 23 -5.44 -6.18 15.13
N ASN A 24 -5.18 -5.29 14.17
CA ASN A 24 -5.66 -3.92 14.19
C ASN A 24 -5.89 -3.44 12.75
N PRO A 25 -7.15 -3.17 12.34
CA PRO A 25 -7.46 -2.81 10.96
C PRO A 25 -7.03 -1.38 10.59
N LYS A 26 -6.57 -0.55 11.53
CA LYS A 26 -6.16 0.83 11.23
C LYS A 26 -4.96 0.86 10.30
N VAL A 27 -5.10 1.58 9.18
CA VAL A 27 -4.08 1.67 8.14
C VAL A 27 -3.79 3.13 7.74
N ALA A 28 -2.56 3.36 7.31
CA ALA A 28 -2.10 4.59 6.66
C ALA A 28 -1.37 4.22 5.36
N LEU A 29 -1.76 4.86 4.26
CA LEU A 29 -1.11 4.73 2.96
C LEU A 29 -0.72 6.13 2.49
N VAL A 30 0.58 6.34 2.28
CA VAL A 30 1.12 7.56 1.67
C VAL A 30 1.60 7.22 0.27
N VAL A 31 1.17 8.02 -0.71
CA VAL A 31 1.66 8.01 -2.09
C VAL A 31 2.25 9.38 -2.35
N ASP A 32 3.55 9.44 -2.61
CA ASP A 32 4.28 10.68 -2.83
C ASP A 32 5.27 10.57 -3.99
N ASP A 33 5.58 11.71 -4.60
CA ASP A 33 6.65 11.86 -5.58
C ASP A 33 7.37 13.21 -5.44
N ILE A 34 8.60 13.26 -5.97
CA ILE A 34 9.42 14.47 -6.04
C ILE A 34 9.15 15.15 -7.38
N VAL A 35 8.60 16.36 -7.33
CA VAL A 35 8.27 17.15 -8.52
C VAL A 35 9.51 17.82 -9.09
N SER A 36 10.35 18.40 -8.22
CA SER A 36 11.60 19.04 -8.62
C SER A 36 12.62 19.05 -7.49
N LEU A 37 13.90 18.94 -7.87
CA LEU A 37 15.02 19.07 -6.93
C LEU A 37 15.48 20.52 -6.75
N ARG A 38 15.26 21.37 -7.77
CA ARG A 38 15.59 22.81 -7.77
C ARG A 38 14.55 23.60 -8.58
N PRO A 39 13.70 24.44 -7.94
CA PRO A 39 13.50 24.52 -6.49
C PRO A 39 13.00 23.18 -5.91
N TRP A 40 13.15 22.95 -4.60
CA TRP A 40 12.64 21.74 -3.97
C TRP A 40 11.11 21.75 -3.95
N ALA A 41 10.48 20.75 -4.55
CA ALA A 41 9.02 20.57 -4.52
C ALA A 41 8.67 19.08 -4.47
N VAL A 42 7.73 18.75 -3.59
CA VAL A 42 7.18 17.40 -3.40
C VAL A 42 5.66 17.48 -3.36
N ARG A 43 5.01 16.42 -3.78
CA ARG A 43 3.55 16.31 -3.70
C ARG A 43 3.15 14.92 -3.26
N GLY A 44 1.92 14.76 -2.79
CA GLY A 44 1.43 13.47 -2.38
C GLY A 44 0.06 13.49 -1.72
N VAL A 45 -0.35 12.28 -1.35
CA VAL A 45 -1.63 11.98 -0.70
C VAL A 45 -1.39 11.03 0.48
N ASP A 46 -1.90 11.38 1.65
CA ASP A 46 -2.00 10.52 2.85
C ASP A 46 -3.44 10.06 3.03
N ILE A 47 -3.64 8.75 3.03
CA ILE A 47 -4.92 8.07 3.17
C ILE A 47 -4.92 7.32 4.50
N ARG A 48 -5.85 7.67 5.39
CA ARG A 48 -6.09 6.98 6.67
C ARG A 48 -7.46 6.31 6.65
N GLY A 49 -7.54 5.12 7.22
CA GLY A 49 -8.81 4.41 7.33
C GLY A 49 -8.65 3.02 7.91
N GLU A 50 -9.53 2.13 7.49
CA GLU A 50 -9.53 0.74 7.91
C GLU A 50 -9.22 -0.20 6.74
N ALA A 51 -8.48 -1.25 7.03
CA ALA A 51 -8.13 -2.30 6.08
C ALA A 51 -9.09 -3.48 6.20
N GLU A 52 -9.60 -3.91 5.05
CA GLU A 52 -10.26 -5.19 4.85
C GLU A 52 -9.28 -6.15 4.18
N LEU A 53 -9.00 -7.27 4.85
CA LEU A 53 -8.12 -8.32 4.34
C LEU A 53 -8.94 -9.31 3.53
N LEU A 54 -8.62 -9.44 2.24
CA LEU A 54 -9.31 -10.33 1.32
C LEU A 54 -8.37 -11.43 0.84
N THR A 55 -8.90 -12.61 0.59
CA THR A 55 -8.15 -13.73 0.01
C THR A 55 -8.98 -14.38 -1.08
N GLY A 56 -8.38 -14.58 -2.25
CA GLY A 56 -9.01 -15.29 -3.37
C GLY A 56 -8.69 -14.65 -4.73
N PRO A 57 -9.32 -15.15 -5.80
CA PRO A 57 -9.17 -14.58 -7.15
C PRO A 57 -9.60 -13.11 -7.19
N HIS A 58 -8.88 -12.31 -7.97
CA HIS A 58 -9.20 -10.91 -8.19
C HIS A 58 -8.83 -10.48 -9.61
N GLU A 59 -9.37 -9.36 -10.07
CA GLU A 59 -9.21 -8.87 -11.45
C GLU A 59 -7.92 -8.06 -11.69
N LEU A 60 -7.06 -7.89 -10.68
CA LEU A 60 -5.81 -7.09 -10.79
C LEU A 60 -4.74 -7.71 -11.71
N GLY A 61 -4.93 -8.95 -12.17
CA GLY A 61 -4.03 -9.65 -13.09
C GLY A 61 -3.19 -10.74 -12.42
N PRO A 62 -2.54 -11.60 -13.24
CA PRO A 62 -1.96 -12.87 -12.79
C PRO A 62 -0.67 -12.73 -11.96
N HIS A 63 -0.10 -11.53 -11.85
CA HIS A 63 1.18 -11.30 -11.16
C HIS A 63 1.03 -10.82 -9.70
N PHE A 64 -0.20 -10.65 -9.21
CA PHE A 64 -0.49 -10.23 -7.84
C PHE A 64 -0.80 -11.43 -6.94
N SER A 65 -0.45 -11.32 -5.66
CA SER A 65 -0.86 -12.25 -4.59
C SER A 65 -2.37 -12.40 -4.53
N GLN A 66 -2.88 -13.60 -4.23
CA GLN A 66 -4.32 -13.79 -3.97
C GLN A 66 -4.82 -13.04 -2.73
N GLU A 67 -3.91 -12.61 -1.85
CA GLU A 67 -4.21 -11.77 -0.71
C GLU A 67 -4.20 -10.29 -1.08
N LEU A 68 -5.30 -9.59 -0.78
CA LEU A 68 -5.46 -8.16 -1.01
C LEU A 68 -5.75 -7.42 0.29
N ILE A 69 -5.23 -6.19 0.38
CA ILE A 69 -5.60 -5.23 1.41
C ILE A 69 -6.47 -4.18 0.74
N ARG A 70 -7.78 -4.23 0.97
CA ARG A 70 -8.69 -3.16 0.55
C ARG A 70 -8.73 -2.10 1.63
N ILE A 71 -8.49 -0.84 1.27
CA ILE A 71 -8.54 0.28 2.22
C ILE A 71 -9.89 0.97 2.06
N HIS A 72 -10.60 1.13 3.18
CA HIS A 72 -11.80 1.96 3.31
C HIS A 72 -11.40 3.32 3.90
N PRO A 73 -11.23 4.38 3.08
CA PRO A 73 -10.71 5.65 3.55
C PRO A 73 -11.69 6.37 4.48
N GLN A 74 -11.18 6.93 5.57
CA GLN A 74 -11.91 7.82 6.49
C GLN A 74 -11.39 9.25 6.44
N LYS A 75 -10.08 9.43 6.16
CA LYS A 75 -9.45 10.73 6.00
C LYS A 75 -8.46 10.70 4.86
N ILE A 76 -8.51 11.73 4.01
CA ILE A 76 -7.60 11.92 2.89
C ILE A 76 -7.02 13.33 3.01
N HIS A 77 -5.69 13.44 2.94
CA HIS A 77 -4.98 14.72 2.97
C HIS A 77 -4.01 14.78 1.79
N SER A 78 -4.01 15.88 1.06
CA SER A 78 -3.07 16.14 -0.03
C SER A 78 -2.15 17.32 0.28
N TRP A 79 -0.98 17.33 -0.35
CA TRP A 79 -0.06 18.47 -0.34
C TRP A 79 0.60 18.59 -1.72
N GLY A 80 0.87 19.82 -2.15
CA GLY A 80 1.57 20.08 -3.43
C GLY A 80 0.80 19.61 -4.67
N LEU A 81 -0.53 19.46 -4.59
CA LEU A 81 -1.41 19.06 -5.70
C LEU A 81 -2.33 20.20 -6.17
N ASP A 82 -1.94 21.44 -5.91
CA ASP A 82 -2.69 22.66 -6.26
C ASP A 82 -2.93 22.81 -7.78
#